data_AF-A0A0C4FD27-F1
#
_entry.id   AF-A0A0C4FD27-F1
#
_cell.length_a   1.000
_cell.length_b   1.000
_cell.length_c   1.000
_cell.angle_alpha   90.00
_cell.angle_beta   90.00
_cell.angle_gamma   90.00
#
_symmetry.space_group_name_H-M   'P 1'
#
loop_
_entity.id
_entity.type
_entity.pdbx_description
1 polymer ?
#
loop_
_entity_poly.entity_id
_entity_poly.type
_entity_poly.pdbx_seq_one_letter_code
_entity_poly.pdbx_strand_id
1 'polypeptide(L)'
;MADVAGGVRPAKMKKIKPQDGLNFDGSNIERFLADYELAAELDDASDYDKARQVVRFVENGEIRDILETLEGNTPPEWPKLKAAMLSYWSDVDTAQFTERDIVSLVE
;
A
#
# COMPACT_ATOMS: atom_id res chain seq x y z
N MET A 1 -14.93 0.87 -33.79
CA MET A 1 -13.48 1.05 -33.58
C MET A 1 -13.24 0.96 -32.09
N ALA A 2 -12.78 -0.19 -31.60
CA ALA A 2 -12.46 -0.38 -30.18
C ALA A 2 -11.02 0.11 -29.96
N ASP A 3 -10.88 1.19 -29.20
CA ASP A 3 -9.59 1.70 -28.75
C ASP A 3 -9.02 0.67 -27.77
N VAL A 4 -8.14 -0.19 -28.29
CA VAL A 4 -7.33 -1.07 -27.45
C VAL A 4 -6.35 -0.16 -26.73
N ALA A 5 -6.65 0.15 -25.48
CA ALA A 5 -5.73 0.74 -24.51
C ALA A 5 -4.55 -0.23 -24.32
N GLY A 6 -3.66 -0.29 -25.30
CA GLY A 6 -2.36 -0.90 -25.21
C GLY A 6 -1.55 -0.02 -24.28
N GLY A 7 -1.64 -0.33 -22.98
CA GLY A 7 -0.90 0.34 -21.93
C GLY A 7 0.55 0.55 -22.36
N VAL A 8 0.91 1.82 -22.58
CA VAL A 8 2.29 2.23 -22.73
C VAL A 8 2.96 1.85 -21.42
N ARG A 9 3.60 0.68 -21.40
CA ARG A 9 4.49 0.30 -20.31
C ARG A 9 5.52 1.42 -20.22
N PRO A 10 5.64 2.14 -19.09
CA PRO A 10 6.60 3.21 -18.98
C PRO A 10 7.98 2.67 -19.36
N ALA A 11 8.66 3.37 -20.27
CA ALA A 11 9.85 2.88 -20.96
C ALA A 11 11.01 2.53 -20.01
N LYS A 12 10.96 3.00 -18.75
CA LYS A 12 11.85 2.65 -17.66
C LYS A 12 11.08 2.69 -16.34
N MET A 13 10.79 1.53 -15.75
CA MET A 13 10.27 1.45 -14.38
C MET A 13 11.34 1.90 -13.39
N LYS A 14 10.99 2.78 -12.45
CA LYS A 14 11.89 3.22 -11.39
C LYS A 14 11.77 2.28 -10.20
N LYS A 15 12.87 1.60 -9.87
CA LYS A 15 12.88 0.71 -8.71
C LYS A 15 12.91 1.56 -7.44
N ILE A 16 11.82 1.52 -6.66
CA ILE A 16 11.77 2.16 -5.34
C ILE A 16 12.66 1.33 -4.42
N LYS A 17 13.64 1.97 -3.78
CA LYS A 17 14.52 1.27 -2.86
C LYS A 17 13.83 1.14 -1.51
N PRO A 18 13.82 -0.07 -0.90
CA PRO A 18 13.48 -0.19 0.51
C PRO A 18 14.47 0.62 1.33
N GLN A 19 13.96 1.61 2.03
CA GLN A 19 14.69 2.22 3.14
C GLN A 19 14.70 1.24 4.31
N ASP A 20 15.68 1.39 5.19
CA ASP A 20 15.83 0.53 6.36
C ASP A 20 14.54 0.60 7.21
N GLY A 21 13.81 -0.52 7.31
CA GLY A 21 12.53 -0.61 8.03
C GLY A 21 11.26 -0.27 7.24
N LEU A 22 11.33 -0.08 5.92
CA LEU A 22 10.16 0.18 5.07
C LEU A 22 9.38 -1.11 4.73
N ASN A 23 8.93 -1.84 5.75
CA ASN A 23 8.20 -3.10 5.59
C ASN A 23 6.80 -2.94 6.19
N PHE A 24 5.78 -3.36 5.45
CA PHE A 24 4.41 -3.37 5.93
C PHE A 24 4.10 -4.72 6.59
N ASP A 25 3.82 -4.67 7.89
CA ASP A 25 3.40 -5.81 8.71
C ASP A 25 1.87 -5.91 8.89
N GLY A 26 1.11 -4.96 8.35
CA GLY A 26 -0.36 -4.91 8.49
C GLY A 26 -0.85 -3.91 9.51
N SER A 27 0.06 -3.30 10.29
CA SER A 27 -0.24 -2.25 11.26
C SER A 27 0.15 -0.88 10.71
N ASN A 28 -0.51 0.18 11.19
CA ASN A 28 -0.15 1.57 10.92
C ASN A 28 0.02 1.89 9.42
N ILE A 29 -1.02 1.55 8.64
CA ILE A 29 -1.03 1.72 7.18
C ILE A 29 -0.77 3.18 6.75
N GLU A 30 -1.23 4.16 7.53
CA GLU A 30 -1.00 5.57 7.25
C GLU A 30 0.49 5.92 7.28
N ARG A 31 1.21 5.41 8.28
CA ARG A 31 2.65 5.61 8.40
C ARG A 31 3.40 4.94 7.26
N PHE A 32 3.06 3.68 6.97
CA PHE A 32 3.66 2.94 5.86
C PHE A 32 3.48 3.68 4.52
N LEU A 33 2.27 4.15 4.23
CA LEU A 33 1.98 4.88 2.98
C LEU A 33 2.78 6.19 2.91
N ALA A 34 2.89 6.94 4.01
CA ALA A 34 3.67 8.17 4.05
C ALA A 34 5.17 7.94 3.79
N ASP A 35 5.78 6.96 4.47
CA ASP A 35 7.19 6.61 4.25
C ASP A 35 7.40 6.02 2.84
N TYR A 36 6.44 5.25 2.32
CA TYR A 36 6.50 4.67 0.98
C TYR A 36 6.41 5.72 -0.14
N GLU A 37 5.50 6.69 -0.01
CA GLU A 37 5.38 7.77 -0.98
C GLU A 37 6.61 8.67 -0.97
N LEU A 38 7.22 8.91 0.21
CA LEU A 38 8.47 9.63 0.33
C LEU A 38 9.62 8.89 -0.38
N ALA A 39 9.73 7.57 -0.19
CA ALA A 39 10.73 6.76 -0.89
C ALA A 39 10.50 6.77 -2.42
N ALA A 40 9.24 6.69 -2.85
CA ALA A 40 8.89 6.77 -4.25
C ALA A 40 9.24 8.13 -4.87
N GLU A 41 9.00 9.23 -4.15
CA GLU A 41 9.38 10.58 -4.58
C GLU A 41 10.91 10.73 -4.71
N LEU A 42 11.68 10.20 -3.75
CA LEU A 42 13.14 10.19 -3.79
C LEU A 42 13.72 9.41 -4.98
N ASP A 43 13.06 8.32 -5.39
CA ASP A 43 13.45 7.51 -6.55
C ASP A 43 12.82 7.99 -7.88
N ASP A 44 12.06 9.09 -7.86
CA ASP A 44 11.33 9.67 -9.01
C ASP A 44 10.35 8.63 -9.63
N ALA A 45 9.72 7.83 -8.78
CA ALA A 45 8.86 6.73 -9.17
C ALA A 45 7.44 7.21 -9.49
N SER A 46 6.92 6.73 -10.63
CA SER A 46 5.56 7.04 -11.06
C SER A 46 4.52 6.29 -10.23
N ASP A 47 3.26 6.73 -10.26
CA ASP A 47 2.16 6.02 -9.58
C ASP A 47 1.99 4.57 -10.08
N TYR A 48 2.25 4.32 -11.36
CA TYR A 48 2.33 2.95 -11.88
C TYR A 48 3.43 2.12 -11.20
N ASP A 49 4.60 2.70 -10.98
CA ASP A 49 5.72 2.04 -10.30
C ASP A 49 5.40 1.77 -8.83
N LYS A 50 4.69 2.69 -8.18
CA LYS A 50 4.20 2.55 -6.79
C LYS A 50 3.24 1.37 -6.67
N ALA A 51 2.15 1.38 -7.43
CA ALA A 51 1.15 0.31 -7.40
C ALA A 51 1.75 -1.07 -7.70
N ARG A 52 2.74 -1.12 -8.60
CA ARG A 52 3.37 -2.39 -8.98
C ARG A 52 4.44 -2.88 -8.00
N GLN A 53 5.03 -1.99 -7.21
CA GLN A 53 6.13 -2.35 -6.31
C GLN A 53 5.72 -2.44 -4.86
N VAL A 54 4.59 -1.87 -4.43
CA VAL A 54 4.13 -1.88 -3.03
C VAL A 54 4.09 -3.30 -2.43
N VAL A 55 3.70 -4.31 -3.21
CA VAL A 55 3.69 -5.73 -2.80
C VAL A 55 5.07 -6.28 -2.40
N ARG A 56 6.18 -5.65 -2.85
CA ARG A 56 7.55 -6.02 -2.48
C ARG A 56 7.96 -5.52 -1.11
N PHE A 57 7.23 -4.54 -0.59
CA PHE A 57 7.45 -3.95 0.74
C PHE A 57 6.57 -4.62 1.78
N VAL A 58 5.91 -5.73 1.43
CA VAL A 58 5.12 -6.54 2.33
C VAL A 58 5.90 -7.81 2.62
N GLU A 59 6.20 -8.06 3.90
CA GLU A 59 6.89 -9.28 4.31
C GLU A 59 5.91 -10.45 4.49
N ASN A 60 4.70 -10.17 4.98
CA ASN A 60 3.70 -11.20 5.24
C ASN A 60 2.99 -11.67 3.95
N GLY A 61 2.98 -13.00 3.73
CA GLY A 61 2.34 -13.60 2.57
C GLY A 61 0.83 -13.36 2.52
N GLU A 62 0.16 -13.33 3.67
CA GLU A 62 -1.29 -13.07 3.75
C GLU A 62 -1.64 -11.63 3.36
N ILE A 63 -0.85 -10.66 3.82
CA ILE A 63 -1.04 -9.24 3.47
C ILE A 63 -0.80 -9.03 1.99
N ARG A 64 0.17 -9.75 1.41
CA ARG A 64 0.41 -9.70 -0.03
C ARG A 64 -0.79 -10.22 -0.80
N ASP A 65 -1.37 -11.35 -0.38
CA ASP A 65 -2.56 -11.93 -1.01
C ASP A 65 -3.75 -10.95 -0.95
N ILE A 66 -3.99 -10.33 0.21
CA ILE A 66 -5.00 -9.28 0.37
C ILE A 66 -4.74 -8.13 -0.62
N LEU A 67 -3.52 -7.59 -0.65
CA LEU A 67 -3.13 -6.52 -1.57
C LEU A 67 -3.36 -6.88 -3.05
N GLU A 68 -3.14 -8.15 -3.41
CA GLU A 68 -3.39 -8.63 -4.77
C GLU A 68 -4.89 -8.62 -5.14
N THR A 69 -5.77 -8.79 -4.15
CA THR A 69 -7.23 -8.71 -4.30
C THR A 69 -7.80 -7.29 -4.27
N LEU A 70 -7.02 -6.29 -3.82
CA LEU A 70 -7.51 -4.91 -3.69
C LEU A 70 -7.68 -4.21 -5.03
N GLU A 71 -8.68 -3.32 -5.08
CA GLU A 71 -8.95 -2.52 -6.25
C GLU A 71 -7.77 -1.57 -6.54
N GLY A 72 -7.31 -1.53 -7.80
CA GLY A 72 -6.14 -0.75 -8.19
C GLY A 72 -4.82 -1.53 -8.17
N ASN A 73 -4.82 -2.82 -7.82
CA ASN A 73 -3.68 -3.70 -8.09
C ASN A 73 -3.66 -4.17 -9.56
N THR A 74 -4.84 -4.49 -10.11
CA THR A 74 -5.03 -4.85 -11.53
C THR A 74 -6.28 -4.16 -12.09
N PRO A 75 -6.14 -3.12 -12.95
CA PRO A 75 -4.91 -2.49 -13.40
C PRO A 75 -4.18 -1.73 -12.26
N PRO A 76 -2.84 -1.60 -12.34
CA PRO A 76 -2.04 -0.89 -11.33
C PRO A 76 -2.35 0.62 -11.34
N GLU A 77 -3.18 1.03 -10.40
CA GLU A 77 -3.61 2.40 -10.16
C GLU A 77 -3.36 2.76 -8.69
N TRP A 78 -2.24 3.45 -8.41
CA TRP A 78 -1.86 3.84 -7.05
C TRP A 78 -2.96 4.56 -6.25
N PRO A 79 -3.67 5.58 -6.77
CA PRO A 79 -4.67 6.27 -5.96
C PRO A 79 -5.83 5.37 -5.53
N LYS A 80 -6.25 4.41 -6.38
CA LYS A 80 -7.28 3.43 -6.03
C LYS A 80 -6.76 2.40 -5.04
N LEU A 81 -5.56 1.87 -5.30
CA LEU A 81 -4.92 0.90 -4.42
C LEU A 81 -4.70 1.49 -3.03
N LYS A 82 -4.17 2.71 -2.94
CA LYS A 82 -3.97 3.44 -1.69
C LYS A 82 -5.29 3.62 -0.92
N ALA A 83 -6.36 4.02 -1.60
CA ALA A 83 -7.67 4.16 -0.98
C ALA A 83 -8.22 2.83 -0.46
N ALA A 84 -8.06 1.75 -1.22
CA ALA A 84 -8.46 0.40 -0.82
C ALA A 84 -7.62 -0.11 0.37
N MET A 85 -6.30 0.13 0.36
CA MET A 85 -5.40 -0.20 1.48
C MET A 85 -5.81 0.54 2.75
N LEU A 86 -6.05 1.86 2.66
CA LEU A 86 -6.54 2.64 3.78
C LEU A 86 -7.89 2.10 4.28
N SER A 87 -8.84 1.84 3.41
CA SER A 87 -10.15 1.32 3.84
C SER A 87 -10.07 -0.05 4.51
N TYR A 88 -9.14 -0.92 4.09
CA TYR A 88 -9.00 -2.26 4.65
C TYR A 88 -8.24 -2.24 5.99
N TRP A 89 -7.11 -1.53 6.05
CA TRP A 89 -6.23 -1.54 7.23
C TRP A 89 -6.50 -0.41 8.23
N SER A 90 -7.21 0.67 7.85
CA SER A 90 -7.62 1.72 8.81
C SER A 90 -8.62 1.17 9.83
N ASP A 91 -9.48 0.23 9.43
CA ASP A 91 -10.40 -0.45 10.35
C ASP A 91 -9.64 -1.38 11.31
N VAL A 92 -8.62 -2.08 10.80
CA VAL A 92 -7.74 -2.97 11.58
C VAL A 92 -6.88 -2.19 12.59
N ASP A 93 -6.38 -1.01 12.21
CA ASP A 93 -5.64 -0.14 13.12
C ASP A 93 -6.56 0.42 14.23
N THR A 94 -7.79 0.80 13.87
CA THR A 94 -8.83 1.24 14.83
C THR A 94 -9.22 0.13 15.81
N ALA A 95 -9.27 -1.13 15.35
CA ALA A 95 -9.58 -2.29 16.19
C ALA A 95 -8.49 -2.61 17.23
N GLN A 96 -7.21 -2.26 16.99
CA GLN A 96 -6.15 -2.44 18.00
C GLN A 96 -6.22 -1.41 19.13
N PHE A 97 -6.86 -0.27 18.92
CA PHE A 97 -7.09 0.74 19.96
C PHE A 97 -8.35 0.48 20.80
N THR A 98 -9.28 -0.35 20.34
CA THR A 98 -10.48 -0.65 21.13
C THR A 98 -10.25 -1.72 22.20
N GLU A 99 -9.30 -2.64 22.07
CA GLU A 99 -9.11 -3.68 23.12
C GLU A 99 -8.34 -3.19 24.36
N ARG A 100 -7.54 -2.12 24.23
CA ARG A 100 -6.81 -1.51 25.37
C ARG A 100 -7.55 -0.37 26.07
N ASP A 101 -8.57 0.22 25.44
CA ASP A 101 -9.34 1.32 26.06
C ASP A 101 -10.48 0.82 26.97
N ILE A 102 -10.93 -0.44 26.80
CA ILE A 102 -12.03 -1.01 27.62
C ILE A 102 -11.59 -1.45 29.02
N VAL A 103 -10.29 -1.47 29.33
CA VAL A 103 -9.81 -1.94 30.65
C VAL A 103 -9.65 -0.82 31.68
N SER A 104 -9.84 0.45 31.30
CA SER A 104 -9.66 1.59 32.21
C SER A 104 -10.96 2.27 32.66
N LEU A 105 -12.12 1.61 32.48
CA LEU A 105 -13.42 2.13 32.95
C LEU A 105 -14.11 1.19 33.96
N VAL A 106 -13.33 0.43 34.72
CA VAL A 106 -13.78 -0.23 35.96
C VAL A 106 -12.72 0.00 37.03
N GLU A 107 -12.73 1.18 37.65
CA GLU A 107 -12.52 1.38 39.09
C GLU A 107 -13.33 2.59 39.58
#